data_AF-A0A1C7FHC9-F1
#
_entry.id   AF-A0A1C7FHC9-F1
#
_cell.length_a   1.000
_cell.length_b   1.000
_cell.length_c   1.000
_cell.angle_alpha   90.00
_cell.angle_beta   90.00
_cell.angle_gamma   90.00
#
_symmetry.space_group_name_H-M   'P 1'
#
loop_
_entity.id
_entity.type
_entity.pdbx_description
1 polymer ?
#
loop_
_entity_poly.entity_id
_entity_poly.type
_entity_poly.pdbx_seq_one_letter_code
_entity_poly.pdbx_strand_id
1 'polypeptide(L)'
;MSVEIDPGRSLDAFTHGAGYTPNSLAIVLGAVAFVGLLAWVIWTAWSGFKGMRNKKVTKEVFRRMMFRALFIFLVLQFLLFYGITA
;
A
#
# COMPACT_ATOMS: atom_id res chain seq x y z
N MET A 1 -29.84 -11.39 28.53
CA MET A 1 -29.92 -11.76 27.11
C MET A 1 -28.62 -11.34 26.47
N SER A 2 -27.71 -12.27 26.21
CA SER A 2 -26.50 -12.01 25.44
C SER A 2 -26.95 -11.66 24.02
N VAL A 3 -26.71 -10.42 23.60
CA VAL A 3 -26.90 -10.01 22.21
C VAL A 3 -25.79 -10.73 21.44
N GLU A 4 -26.09 -11.94 20.95
CA GLU A 4 -25.25 -12.57 19.93
C GLU A 4 -25.20 -11.60 18.75
N ILE A 5 -24.05 -10.98 18.56
CA ILE A 5 -23.77 -10.16 17.40
C ILE A 5 -23.70 -11.13 16.23
N ASP A 6 -24.81 -11.33 15.56
CA ASP A 6 -24.85 -12.10 14.33
C ASP A 6 -23.93 -11.39 13.31
N PRO A 7 -22.80 -12.00 12.90
CA PRO A 7 -21.79 -11.33 12.10
C PRO A 7 -22.32 -10.88 10.73
N GLY A 8 -23.41 -11.47 10.24
CA GLY A 8 -24.10 -11.00 9.03
C GLY A 8 -24.80 -9.65 9.22
N ARG A 9 -25.37 -9.41 10.41
CA ARG A 9 -26.15 -8.19 10.71
C ARG A 9 -25.28 -6.93 10.72
N SER A 10 -24.02 -7.03 11.13
CA SER A 10 -23.09 -5.89 11.13
C SER A 10 -22.63 -5.51 9.72
N LEU A 11 -22.40 -6.50 8.85
CA LEU A 11 -22.07 -6.28 7.43
C LEU A 11 -23.24 -5.65 6.67
N ASP A 12 -24.47 -6.11 6.94
CA ASP A 12 -25.67 -5.57 6.34
C ASP A 12 -25.94 -4.12 6.81
N ALA A 13 -25.77 -3.84 8.11
CA ALA A 13 -25.90 -2.49 8.65
C ALA A 13 -24.86 -1.53 8.05
N PHE A 14 -23.61 -1.97 7.88
CA PHE A 14 -22.58 -1.19 7.19
C PHE A 14 -22.95 -0.92 5.74
N THR A 15 -23.38 -1.94 4.99
CA THR A 15 -23.71 -1.82 3.57
C THR A 15 -24.92 -0.91 3.36
N HIS A 16 -25.92 -0.98 4.24
CA HIS A 16 -27.07 -0.06 4.23
C HIS A 16 -26.70 1.39 4.57
N GLY A 17 -25.75 1.61 5.48
CA GLY A 17 -25.31 2.96 5.86
C GLY A 17 -24.32 3.61 4.88
N ALA A 18 -23.45 2.81 4.29
CA ALA A 18 -22.36 3.27 3.42
C ALA A 18 -22.72 3.22 1.92
N GLY A 19 -23.66 2.35 1.52
CA GLY A 19 -24.05 2.14 0.12
C GLY A 19 -23.07 1.29 -0.69
N TYR A 20 -22.04 0.70 -0.06
CA TYR A 20 -21.07 -0.20 -0.67
C TYR A 20 -20.63 -1.27 0.31
N THR A 21 -20.10 -2.38 -0.21
CA THR A 21 -19.65 -3.50 0.63
C THR A 21 -18.31 -3.20 1.31
N PRO A 22 -18.02 -3.77 2.49
CA PRO A 22 -16.70 -3.64 3.14
C PRO A 22 -15.54 -4.10 2.25
N ASN A 23 -15.76 -5.13 1.42
CA ASN A 23 -14.76 -5.61 0.49
C ASN A 23 -14.43 -4.54 -0.58
N SER A 24 -15.45 -3.88 -1.13
CA SER A 24 -15.25 -2.77 -2.07
C SER A 24 -14.43 -1.64 -1.46
N LEU A 25 -14.65 -1.33 -0.18
CA LEU A 25 -13.85 -0.34 0.56
C LEU A 25 -12.39 -0.79 0.71
N ALA A 26 -12.16 -2.04 1.10
CA ALA A 26 -10.82 -2.60 1.27
C ALA A 26 -10.01 -2.53 -0.03
N ILE A 27 -10.63 -2.84 -1.17
CA ILE A 27 -10.00 -2.75 -2.50
C ILE A 27 -9.61 -1.30 -2.82
N VAL A 28 -10.51 -0.34 -2.57
CA VAL A 28 -10.24 1.09 -2.84
C VAL A 28 -9.10 1.61 -1.97
N LEU A 29 -9.10 1.30 -0.67
CA LEU A 29 -8.01 1.67 0.23
C LEU A 29 -6.69 1.03 -0.18
N GLY A 30 -6.73 -0.24 -0.59
CA GLY A 30 -5.58 -0.94 -1.18
C GLY A 30 -5.03 -0.25 -2.41
N ALA A 31 -5.90 0.14 -3.35
CA ALA A 31 -5.50 0.84 -4.56
C ALA A 31 -4.85 2.21 -4.26
N VAL A 32 -5.42 2.98 -3.31
CA VAL A 32 -4.85 4.27 -2.89
C VAL A 32 -3.48 4.08 -2.25
N ALA A 33 -3.34 3.11 -1.35
CA ALA A 33 -2.06 2.80 -0.71
C ALA A 33 -1.01 2.32 -1.75
N PHE A 34 -1.43 1.51 -2.73
CA PHE A 34 -0.58 1.08 -3.83
C PHE A 34 -0.01 2.27 -4.61
N VAL A 35 -0.87 3.21 -5.01
CA VAL A 35 -0.46 4.41 -5.76
C VAL A 35 0.48 5.28 -4.93
N GLY A 36 0.21 5.45 -3.63
CA GLY A 36 1.07 6.19 -2.72
C GLY A 36 2.48 5.57 -2.60
N LEU A 37 2.55 4.26 -2.44
CA LEU A 37 3.82 3.53 -2.39
C LEU A 37 4.58 3.60 -3.71
N LEU A 38 3.88 3.50 -4.85
CA LEU A 38 4.48 3.64 -6.17
C LEU A 38 5.08 5.05 -6.37
N ALA A 39 4.32 6.09 -5.99
CA ALA A 39 4.80 7.47 -6.03
C ALA A 39 6.06 7.66 -5.16
N TRP A 40 6.11 7.04 -3.99
CA TRP A 40 7.29 7.06 -3.13
C TRP A 40 8.50 6.37 -3.77
N VAL A 41 8.33 5.21 -4.42
CA VAL A 41 9.43 4.53 -5.15
C VAL A 41 9.95 5.42 -6.28
N ILE A 42 9.06 6.03 -7.06
CA ILE A 42 9.42 6.95 -8.15
C ILE A 42 10.18 8.16 -7.60
N TRP A 43 9.71 8.74 -6.51
CA TRP A 43 10.40 9.85 -5.83
C TRP A 43 11.80 9.44 -5.35
N THR A 44 11.93 8.25 -4.79
CA THR A 44 13.20 7.71 -4.30
C THR A 44 14.19 7.49 -5.44
N ALA A 45 13.72 6.95 -6.58
CA ALA A 45 14.50 6.81 -7.80
C ALA A 45 14.95 8.16 -8.36
N TRP A 46 14.04 9.14 -8.42
CA TRP A 46 14.34 10.49 -8.88
C TRP A 46 15.36 11.20 -7.99
N SER A 47 15.20 11.11 -6.67
CA SER A 47 16.12 11.67 -5.69
C SER A 47 17.53 11.08 -5.83
N GLY A 48 17.60 9.75 -5.95
CA GLY A 48 18.87 9.05 -6.18
C GLY A 48 19.52 9.42 -7.51
N PHE A 49 18.75 9.55 -8.59
CA PHE A 49 19.24 9.95 -9.91
C PHE A 49 19.78 11.40 -9.89
N LYS A 50 19.05 12.33 -9.27
CA LYS A 50 19.51 13.72 -9.09
C LYS A 50 20.79 13.79 -8.26
N GLY A 51 20.92 12.95 -7.22
CA GLY A 51 22.13 12.81 -6.43
C GLY A 51 23.33 12.32 -7.25
N MET A 52 23.10 11.35 -8.13
CA MET A 52 24.12 10.82 -9.04
C MET A 52 24.56 11.87 -10.07
N ARG A 53 23.61 12.61 -10.66
CA ARG A 53 23.89 13.69 -11.63
C ARG A 53 24.75 14.80 -11.03
N ASN A 54 24.55 15.10 -9.75
CA ASN A 54 25.32 16.10 -9.02
C ASN A 54 26.65 15.56 -8.45
N LYS A 55 27.09 14.35 -8.84
CA LYS A 55 28.29 13.66 -8.32
C LYS A 55 28.31 13.48 -6.80
N LYS A 56 27.15 13.60 -6.12
CA LYS A 56 27.02 13.38 -4.67
C LYS A 56 26.87 11.91 -4.31
N VAL A 57 26.48 11.08 -5.28
CA VAL A 57 26.16 9.66 -5.08
C VAL A 57 26.81 8.83 -6.19
N THR A 58 27.49 7.74 -5.82
CA THR A 58 28.06 6.79 -6.79
C THR A 58 27.00 5.82 -7.31
N LYS A 59 27.24 5.22 -8.49
CA LYS A 59 26.32 4.23 -9.11
C LYS A 59 25.98 3.06 -8.17
N GLU A 60 26.94 2.61 -7.37
CA GLU A 60 26.76 1.50 -6.43
C GLU A 60 25.83 1.84 -5.26
N VAL A 61 25.94 3.06 -4.74
CA VAL A 61 25.07 3.56 -3.66
C VAL A 61 23.65 3.74 -4.19
N PHE A 62 23.50 4.31 -5.40
CA PHE A 62 22.20 4.41 -6.06
C PHE A 62 21.54 3.03 -6.28
N ARG A 63 22.30 2.04 -6.77
CA ARG A 63 21.80 0.68 -6.96
C ARG A 63 21.32 0.06 -5.65
N ARG A 64 22.10 0.18 -4.56
CA ARG A 64 21.68 -0.30 -3.23
C ARG A 64 20.42 0.41 -2.72
N MET A 65 20.33 1.72 -2.93
CA MET A 65 19.15 2.50 -2.56
C MET A 65 17.91 2.04 -3.32
N MET A 66 18.01 1.84 -4.63
CA MET A 66 16.93 1.31 -5.47
C MET A 66 16.49 -0.10 -5.05
N PHE A 67 17.44 -1.01 -4.81
CA PHE A 67 17.13 -2.35 -4.34
C PHE A 67 16.38 -2.34 -3.00
N ARG A 68 16.81 -1.51 -2.05
CA ARG A 68 16.12 -1.37 -0.76
C ARG A 68 14.70 -0.80 -0.93
N ALA A 69 14.54 0.23 -1.75
CA ALA A 69 13.23 0.82 -2.01
C ALA A 69 12.26 -0.17 -2.68
N LEU A 70 12.74 -0.92 -3.68
CA LEU A 70 11.95 -1.96 -4.35
C LEU A 70 11.62 -3.13 -3.41
N PHE A 71 12.56 -3.52 -2.55
CA PHE A 71 12.33 -4.58 -1.57
C PHE A 71 11.26 -4.16 -0.55
N ILE A 72 11.34 -2.94 0.00
CA ILE A 72 10.33 -2.40 0.91
C ILE A 72 8.96 -2.33 0.21
N PHE A 73 8.93 -1.86 -1.04
CA PHE A 73 7.71 -1.82 -1.84
C PHE A 73 7.08 -3.21 -1.98
N LEU A 74 7.86 -4.23 -2.35
CA LEU A 74 7.36 -5.61 -2.50
C LEU A 74 6.80 -6.18 -1.20
N VAL A 75 7.50 -5.99 -0.08
CA VAL A 75 7.05 -6.49 1.23
C VAL A 75 5.76 -5.78 1.65
N LEU A 76 5.67 -4.46 1.50
CA LEU A 76 4.47 -3.71 1.83
C LEU A 76 3.29 -4.08 0.93
N GLN A 77 3.52 -4.31 -0.36
CA GLN A 77 2.48 -4.77 -1.27
C GLN A 77 1.97 -6.16 -0.90
N PHE A 78 2.88 -7.07 -0.54
CA PHE A 78 2.49 -8.40 -0.09
C PHE A 78 1.57 -8.31 1.13
N LEU A 79 1.93 -7.52 2.15
CA LEU A 79 1.09 -7.34 3.35
C LEU A 79 -0.25 -6.68 3.02
N LEU A 80 -0.24 -5.66 2.15
CA LEU A 80 -1.42 -4.91 1.76
C LEU A 80 -2.45 -5.80 1.05
N PHE A 81 -2.01 -6.55 0.04
CA PHE A 81 -2.93 -7.40 -0.73
C PHE A 81 -3.28 -8.69 -0.01
N TYR A 82 -2.36 -9.26 0.78
CA TYR A 82 -2.68 -10.42 1.63
C TYR A 82 -3.85 -10.08 2.57
N GLY A 83 -3.83 -8.91 3.22
CA GLY A 83 -4.92 -8.47 4.10
C GLY A 83 -6.23 -8.11 3.38
N ILE A 84 -6.21 -7.90 2.06
CA ILE A 84 -7.43 -7.68 1.27
C ILE A 84 -8.02 -9.02 0.82
N THR A 85 -7.19 -10.04 0.59
CA THR A 85 -7.62 -11.37 0.12
C THR A 85 -7.93 -12.37 1.24
N ALA A 86 -7.47 -12.10 2.46
CA ALA A 86 -7.69 -12.95 3.65
C ALA A 86 -9.04 -12.65 4.31
#